data_AF-A0A6P8B8S0-F1
#
_entry.id   AF-A0A6P8B8S0-F1
#
_cell.length_a   1.000
_cell.length_b   1.000
_cell.length_c   1.000
_cell.angle_alpha   90.00
_cell.angle_beta   90.00
_cell.angle_gamma   90.00
#
_symmetry.space_group_name_H-M   'P 1'
#
loop_
_entity.id
_entity.type
_entity.pdbx_description
1 polymer ?
#
loop_
_entity_poly.entity_id
_entity_poly.type
_entity_poly.pdbx_seq_one_letter_code
_entity_poly.pdbx_strand_id
1 'polypeptide(L)'
;MDVVLDFDGTITVKDSIHCLGEFGVSHQQKRRRHDLSSTWERIVSDYVADHKTHVSAYSPAEADRVTHHDERAFLHSLQNVDVKSLGRVADSRIFEGCTADDLYGAGQEAVRTGKVAARSGFAEFVAAMRGAGATLSILSVNWSAAFIKGVLSQCGDHVVIDDVVSNEITTDGKIGCLGGGDEAGTPMMTSLHKLKALQARSAASSGENQAKPKTTIYFGDSTTDLECLLAADIGIVMANDENSLLLRALSRLGFDTPHALDVSRRREQMPTTMGTRRRLAWVTNFTEVLESGILDPTETSDA
;
A
#
# COMPACT_ATOMS: atom_id res chain seq x y z
N MET A 1 -18.77 -0.89 5.57
CA MET A 1 -17.60 -0.06 5.23
C MET A 1 -16.87 -0.68 4.06
N ASP A 2 -16.08 0.10 3.32
CA ASP A 2 -15.12 -0.40 2.34
C ASP A 2 -13.70 -0.12 2.84
N VAL A 3 -12.97 -1.16 3.21
CA VAL A 3 -11.62 -1.07 3.77
C VAL A 3 -10.61 -1.43 2.69
N VAL A 4 -9.70 -0.49 2.41
CA VAL A 4 -8.63 -0.64 1.44
C VAL A 4 -7.31 -0.51 2.17
N LEU A 5 -6.46 -1.51 2.01
CA LEU A 5 -5.18 -1.61 2.69
C LEU A 5 -4.07 -1.55 1.65
N ASP A 6 -3.05 -0.73 1.86
CA ASP A 6 -1.75 -1.03 1.30
C ASP A 6 -1.17 -2.32 1.93
N PHE A 7 -0.16 -2.91 1.31
CA PHE A 7 0.45 -4.16 1.76
C PHE A 7 1.78 -3.96 2.48
N ASP A 8 2.78 -3.41 1.79
CA ASP A 8 4.16 -3.34 2.27
C ASP A 8 4.32 -2.21 3.28
N GLY A 9 4.75 -2.51 4.52
CA GLY A 9 4.85 -1.50 5.58
C GLY A 9 3.51 -1.20 6.27
N THR A 10 2.38 -1.48 5.60
CA THR A 10 1.03 -1.41 6.17
C THR A 10 0.59 -2.73 6.82
N ILE A 11 0.36 -3.77 6.00
CA ILE A 11 0.01 -5.13 6.47
C ILE A 11 1.26 -5.85 6.96
N THR A 12 2.33 -5.82 6.17
CA THR A 12 3.62 -6.39 6.56
C THR A 12 4.42 -5.35 7.35
N VAL A 13 5.31 -5.80 8.24
CA VAL A 13 6.16 -4.89 9.02
C VAL A 13 7.21 -4.17 8.16
N LYS A 14 7.58 -4.77 7.01
CA LYS A 14 8.62 -4.29 6.10
C LYS A 14 8.24 -4.55 4.65
N ASP A 15 8.88 -3.80 3.76
CA ASP A 15 8.85 -4.05 2.32
C ASP A 15 9.26 -5.49 1.97
N SER A 16 8.47 -6.12 1.10
CA SER A 16 8.64 -7.50 0.65
C SER A 16 9.13 -7.63 -0.80
N ILE A 17 9.35 -6.53 -1.54
CA ILE A 17 9.88 -6.55 -2.91
C ILE A 17 11.27 -7.17 -2.94
N HIS A 18 12.08 -6.97 -1.88
CA HIS A 18 13.37 -7.65 -1.77
C HIS A 18 13.23 -9.18 -1.79
N CYS A 19 12.20 -9.73 -1.14
CA CYS A 19 11.93 -11.17 -1.14
C CYS A 19 11.58 -11.69 -2.53
N LEU A 20 10.83 -10.92 -3.32
CA LEU A 20 10.55 -11.23 -4.72
C LEU A 20 11.83 -11.25 -5.55
N GLY A 21 12.71 -10.25 -5.39
CA GLY A 21 14.00 -10.22 -6.05
C GLY A 21 14.87 -11.45 -5.75
N GLU A 22 15.02 -11.80 -4.48
CA GLU A 22 15.74 -13.01 -4.04
C GLU A 22 15.11 -14.30 -4.59
N PHE A 23 13.78 -14.37 -4.63
CA PHE A 23 13.06 -15.47 -5.25
C PHE A 23 13.39 -15.56 -6.74
N GLY A 24 13.35 -14.44 -7.48
CA GLY A 24 13.68 -14.39 -8.90
C GLY A 24 15.10 -14.89 -9.18
N VAL A 25 16.10 -14.44 -8.40
CA VAL A 25 17.48 -14.95 -8.47
C VAL A 25 17.51 -16.47 -8.26
N SER A 26 16.88 -16.94 -7.18
CA SER A 26 16.85 -18.36 -6.82
C SER A 26 16.17 -19.21 -7.89
N HIS A 27 15.10 -18.70 -8.50
CA HIS A 27 14.37 -19.34 -9.57
C HIS A 27 15.23 -19.48 -10.83
N GLN A 28 15.93 -18.43 -11.26
CA GLN A 28 16.85 -18.50 -12.41
C GLN A 28 18.04 -19.42 -12.15
N GLN A 29 18.57 -19.42 -10.93
CA GLN A 29 19.66 -20.32 -10.55
C GLN A 29 19.22 -21.79 -10.63
N LYS A 30 18.00 -22.13 -10.18
CA LYS A 30 17.45 -23.49 -10.29
C LYS A 30 17.14 -23.88 -11.74
N ARG A 31 16.53 -22.98 -12.51
CA ARG A 31 16.03 -23.27 -13.86
C ARG A 31 17.12 -23.27 -14.93
N ARG A 32 18.03 -22.30 -14.87
CA ARG A 32 19.03 -22.02 -15.92
C ARG A 32 20.47 -22.14 -15.45
N ARG A 33 20.71 -22.44 -14.15
CA ARG A 33 22.05 -22.45 -13.53
C ARG A 33 22.78 -21.10 -13.69
N HIS A 34 22.00 -20.03 -13.73
CA HIS A 34 22.48 -18.66 -13.91
C HIS A 34 22.26 -17.88 -12.63
N ASP A 35 23.37 -17.49 -11.99
CA ASP A 35 23.34 -16.72 -10.76
C ASP A 35 23.22 -15.23 -11.09
N LEU A 36 22.06 -14.66 -10.78
CA LEU A 36 21.75 -13.24 -10.99
C LEU A 36 21.92 -12.40 -9.73
N SER A 37 22.51 -12.93 -8.65
CA SER A 37 22.66 -12.21 -7.36
C SER A 37 23.32 -10.84 -7.55
N SER A 38 24.47 -10.79 -8.23
CA SER A 38 25.20 -9.53 -8.50
C SER A 38 24.43 -8.58 -9.41
N THR A 39 23.57 -9.11 -10.28
CA THR A 39 22.70 -8.29 -11.13
C THR A 39 21.57 -7.69 -10.32
N TRP A 40 20.94 -8.46 -9.43
CA TRP A 40 19.91 -7.96 -8.52
C TRP A 40 20.46 -6.88 -7.58
N GLU A 41 21.61 -7.11 -6.96
CA GLU A 41 22.29 -6.13 -6.11
C GLU A 41 22.57 -4.82 -6.86
N ARG A 42 23.03 -4.91 -8.13
CA ARG A 42 23.24 -3.73 -8.97
C ARG A 42 21.93 -3.00 -9.29
N ILE A 43 20.85 -3.72 -9.60
CA ILE A 43 19.54 -3.11 -9.87
C ILE A 43 19.06 -2.28 -8.67
N VAL A 44 19.16 -2.85 -7.47
CA VAL A 44 18.78 -2.18 -6.22
C VAL A 44 19.69 -0.97 -5.95
N SER A 45 21.01 -1.13 -6.10
CA SER A 45 21.96 -0.04 -5.93
C SER A 45 21.71 1.12 -6.89
N ASP A 46 21.49 0.81 -8.17
CA ASP A 46 21.23 1.82 -9.20
C ASP A 46 19.91 2.55 -8.94
N TYR A 47 18.87 1.85 -8.46
CA TYR A 47 17.62 2.48 -8.04
C TYR A 47 17.82 3.47 -6.88
N VAL A 48 18.55 3.07 -5.83
CA VAL A 48 18.84 3.93 -4.69
C VAL A 48 19.64 5.17 -5.13
N ALA A 49 20.62 5.00 -6.02
CA ALA A 49 21.41 6.08 -6.58
C ALA A 49 20.58 7.05 -7.44
N ASP A 50 19.74 6.52 -8.34
CA ASP A 50 18.83 7.30 -9.18
C ASP A 50 17.84 8.09 -8.32
N HIS A 51 17.21 7.44 -7.34
CA HIS A 51 16.28 8.07 -6.40
C HIS A 51 16.96 9.20 -5.63
N LYS A 52 18.13 8.94 -5.02
CA LYS A 52 18.89 9.97 -4.29
C LYS A 52 19.24 11.16 -5.18
N THR A 53 19.69 10.89 -6.41
CA THR A 53 20.05 11.93 -7.39
C THR A 53 18.83 12.77 -7.74
N HIS A 54 17.70 12.12 -8.03
CA HIS A 54 16.44 12.79 -8.38
C HIS A 54 15.94 13.66 -7.23
N VAL A 55 15.87 13.13 -6.02
CA VAL A 55 15.44 13.88 -4.82
C VAL A 55 16.33 15.10 -4.59
N SER A 56 17.65 14.94 -4.72
CA SER A 56 18.61 16.02 -4.46
C SER A 56 18.59 17.12 -5.54
N ALA A 57 18.22 16.77 -6.78
CA ALA A 57 18.17 17.69 -7.90
C ALA A 57 16.79 18.35 -8.10
N TYR A 58 15.75 17.82 -7.46
CA TYR A 58 14.39 18.34 -7.62
C TYR A 58 14.23 19.71 -6.97
N SER A 59 13.53 20.61 -7.67
CA SER A 59 13.15 21.93 -7.16
C SER A 59 11.64 22.11 -7.36
N PRO A 60 10.89 22.59 -6.34
CA PRO A 60 11.36 23.05 -5.03
C PRO A 60 11.84 21.93 -4.08
N ALA A 61 12.78 22.28 -3.18
CA ALA A 61 13.30 21.37 -2.17
C ALA A 61 12.21 20.94 -1.18
N GLU A 62 12.44 19.86 -0.42
CA GLU A 62 11.40 19.29 0.46
C GLU A 62 10.82 20.31 1.45
N ALA A 63 11.67 21.13 2.08
CA ALA A 63 11.23 22.14 3.01
C ALA A 63 10.31 23.21 2.38
N ASP A 64 10.44 23.44 1.07
CA ASP A 64 9.70 24.45 0.33
C ASP A 64 8.42 23.91 -0.32
N ARG A 65 8.24 22.58 -0.36
CA ARG A 65 7.01 21.92 -0.83
C ARG A 65 5.92 22.01 0.24
N VAL A 66 5.34 23.17 0.44
CA VAL A 66 4.33 23.37 1.50
C VAL A 66 2.90 23.15 1.03
N THR A 67 2.68 22.99 -0.27
CA THR A 67 1.34 22.73 -0.82
C THR A 67 1.19 21.30 -1.31
N HIS A 68 -0.05 20.78 -1.24
CA HIS A 68 -0.39 19.47 -1.79
C HIS A 68 -0.04 19.36 -3.28
N HIS A 69 -0.19 20.45 -4.03
CA HIS A 69 0.19 20.51 -5.44
C HIS A 69 1.69 20.29 -5.66
N ASP A 70 2.55 20.96 -4.89
CA ASP A 70 4.00 20.84 -5.02
C ASP A 70 4.49 19.43 -4.65
N GLU A 71 3.96 18.86 -3.57
CA GLU A 71 4.31 17.49 -3.17
C GLU A 71 3.85 16.48 -4.22
N ARG A 72 2.63 16.63 -4.74
CA ARG A 72 2.13 15.77 -5.80
C ARG A 72 2.96 15.87 -7.07
N ALA A 73 3.41 17.06 -7.45
CA ALA A 73 4.29 17.26 -8.60
C ALA A 73 5.65 16.57 -8.39
N PHE A 74 6.21 16.63 -7.18
CA PHE A 74 7.42 15.90 -6.82
C PHE A 74 7.22 14.40 -6.88
N LEU A 75 6.19 13.85 -6.24
CA LEU A 75 5.91 12.41 -6.24
C LEU A 75 5.65 11.88 -7.66
N HIS A 76 4.97 12.66 -8.51
CA HIS A 76 4.79 12.30 -9.91
C HIS A 76 6.12 12.25 -10.68
N SER A 77 7.06 13.16 -10.38
CA SER A 77 8.35 13.21 -11.06
C SER A 77 9.23 11.97 -10.80
N LEU A 78 9.00 11.25 -9.70
CA LEU A 78 9.70 10.00 -9.37
C LEU A 78 9.38 8.86 -10.34
N GLN A 79 8.28 8.95 -11.10
CA GLN A 79 7.90 7.94 -12.09
C GLN A 79 9.05 7.61 -13.06
N ASN A 80 9.88 8.59 -13.43
CA ASN A 80 11.02 8.36 -14.32
C ASN A 80 12.10 7.49 -13.68
N VAL A 81 12.27 7.58 -12.36
CA VAL A 81 13.20 6.73 -11.59
C VAL A 81 12.66 5.30 -11.54
N ASP A 82 11.37 5.15 -11.25
CA ASP A 82 10.73 3.84 -11.14
C ASP A 82 10.71 3.12 -12.49
N VAL A 83 10.35 3.80 -13.59
CA VAL A 83 10.38 3.24 -14.96
C VAL A 83 11.77 2.75 -15.33
N LYS A 84 12.84 3.50 -15.01
CA LYS A 84 14.22 3.05 -15.25
C LYS A 84 14.54 1.78 -14.44
N SER A 85 14.13 1.73 -13.18
CA SER A 85 14.34 0.57 -12.31
C SER A 85 13.63 -0.68 -12.85
N LEU A 86 12.36 -0.55 -13.23
CA LEU A 86 11.58 -1.64 -13.82
C LEU A 86 12.14 -2.07 -15.19
N GLY A 87 12.69 -1.14 -15.96
CA GLY A 87 13.45 -1.44 -17.18
C GLY A 87 14.65 -2.35 -16.90
N ARG A 88 15.46 -2.04 -15.87
CA ARG A 88 16.58 -2.91 -15.46
C ARG A 88 16.13 -4.30 -15.00
N VAL A 89 15.00 -4.39 -14.28
CA VAL A 89 14.39 -5.67 -13.89
C VAL A 89 13.99 -6.48 -15.13
N ALA A 90 13.29 -5.86 -16.08
CA ALA A 90 12.89 -6.49 -17.34
C ALA A 90 14.11 -6.98 -18.15
N ASP A 91 15.12 -6.12 -18.33
CA ASP A 91 16.33 -6.44 -19.10
C ASP A 91 17.14 -7.58 -18.47
N SER A 92 17.13 -7.69 -17.15
CA SER A 92 17.81 -8.77 -16.43
C SER A 92 17.14 -10.14 -16.60
N ARG A 93 15.86 -10.15 -16.99
CA ARG A 93 15.02 -11.37 -17.10
C ARG A 93 14.98 -12.20 -15.81
N ILE A 94 15.18 -11.56 -14.66
CA ILE A 94 15.21 -12.22 -13.35
C ILE A 94 13.91 -13.00 -13.06
N PHE A 95 12.78 -12.49 -13.53
CA PHE A 95 11.48 -13.14 -13.37
C PHE A 95 11.01 -13.94 -14.59
N GLU A 96 11.83 -14.08 -15.64
CA GLU A 96 11.38 -14.74 -16.86
C GLU A 96 10.96 -16.19 -16.60
N GLY A 97 9.70 -16.48 -16.97
CA GLY A 97 9.08 -17.79 -16.82
C GLY A 97 8.69 -18.17 -15.38
N CYS A 98 8.64 -17.23 -14.44
CA CYS A 98 7.97 -17.44 -13.16
C CYS A 98 6.46 -17.55 -13.38
N THR A 99 5.81 -18.50 -12.70
CA THR A 99 4.36 -18.65 -12.73
C THR A 99 3.71 -18.01 -11.50
N ALA A 100 2.39 -17.80 -11.55
CA ALA A 100 1.63 -17.34 -10.39
C ALA A 100 1.75 -18.31 -9.21
N ASP A 101 1.80 -19.62 -9.46
CA ASP A 101 1.95 -20.64 -8.41
C ASP A 101 3.33 -20.56 -7.75
N ASP A 102 4.40 -20.31 -8.53
CA ASP A 102 5.73 -20.11 -7.98
C ASP A 102 5.79 -18.87 -7.08
N LEU A 103 5.16 -17.77 -7.52
CA LEU A 103 5.10 -16.51 -6.77
C LEU A 103 4.25 -16.65 -5.49
N TYR A 104 3.14 -17.39 -5.58
CA TYR A 104 2.32 -17.72 -4.41
C TYR A 104 3.12 -18.54 -3.38
N GLY A 105 3.81 -19.59 -3.83
CA GLY A 105 4.69 -20.39 -2.96
C GLY A 105 5.83 -19.57 -2.36
N ALA A 106 6.38 -18.61 -3.11
CA ALA A 106 7.39 -17.69 -2.61
C ALA A 106 6.86 -16.79 -1.48
N GLY A 107 5.61 -16.33 -1.58
CA GLY A 107 4.94 -15.58 -0.52
C GLY A 107 4.79 -16.39 0.77
N GLN A 108 4.36 -17.65 0.65
CA GLN A 108 4.25 -18.56 1.80
C GLN A 108 5.61 -18.80 2.47
N GLU A 109 6.63 -19.08 1.66
CA GLU A 109 7.98 -19.33 2.13
C GLU A 109 8.59 -18.11 2.83
N ALA A 110 8.32 -16.91 2.34
CA ALA A 110 8.81 -15.67 2.93
C ALA A 110 8.30 -15.50 4.38
N VAL A 111 7.05 -15.87 4.66
CA VAL A 111 6.51 -15.87 6.03
C VAL A 111 7.10 -17.00 6.87
N ARG A 112 7.11 -18.23 6.32
CA ARG A 112 7.62 -19.42 7.02
C ARG A 112 9.08 -19.28 7.46
N THR A 113 9.88 -18.56 6.69
CA THR A 113 11.30 -18.29 6.98
C THR A 113 11.54 -17.02 7.78
N GLY A 114 10.48 -16.27 8.12
CA GLY A 114 10.55 -15.04 8.91
C GLY A 114 11.08 -13.82 8.15
N LYS A 115 11.19 -13.89 6.82
CA LYS A 115 11.58 -12.73 5.99
C LYS A 115 10.45 -11.70 5.90
N VAL A 116 9.20 -12.18 5.90
CA VAL A 116 8.00 -11.36 5.94
C VAL A 116 7.20 -11.70 7.19
N ALA A 117 6.70 -10.68 7.88
CA ALA A 117 5.82 -10.85 9.02
C ALA A 117 4.66 -9.86 8.91
N ALA A 118 3.45 -10.34 9.20
CA ALA A 118 2.30 -9.47 9.37
C ALA A 118 2.47 -8.60 10.62
N ARG A 119 1.95 -7.38 10.54
CA ARG A 119 1.93 -6.43 11.65
C ARG A 119 0.96 -6.92 12.73
N SER A 120 1.28 -6.63 14.00
CA SER A 120 0.49 -7.06 15.15
C SER A 120 -0.99 -6.70 15.01
N GLY A 121 -1.86 -7.64 15.36
CA GLY A 121 -3.32 -7.47 15.34
C GLY A 121 -3.99 -7.62 13.97
N PHE A 122 -3.25 -7.93 12.90
CA PHE A 122 -3.81 -7.94 11.54
C PHE A 122 -4.92 -8.99 11.37
N ALA A 123 -4.73 -10.21 11.88
CA ALA A 123 -5.73 -11.27 11.76
C ALA A 123 -7.02 -10.95 12.54
N GLU A 124 -6.87 -10.43 13.75
CA GLU A 124 -7.95 -9.98 14.62
C GLU A 124 -8.72 -8.81 13.97
N PHE A 125 -7.99 -7.88 13.35
CA PHE A 125 -8.58 -6.77 12.61
C PHE A 125 -9.42 -7.25 11.43
N VAL A 126 -8.89 -8.18 10.62
CA VAL A 126 -9.66 -8.77 9.51
C VAL A 126 -10.93 -9.45 10.02
N ALA A 127 -10.83 -10.24 11.10
CA ALA A 127 -11.99 -10.90 11.71
C ALA A 127 -13.04 -9.89 12.19
N ALA A 128 -12.62 -8.83 12.89
CA ALA A 128 -13.51 -7.78 13.37
C ALA A 128 -14.21 -7.03 12.21
N MET A 129 -13.47 -6.63 11.18
CA MET A 129 -14.03 -5.92 10.03
C MET A 129 -15.01 -6.79 9.24
N ARG A 130 -14.70 -8.08 9.04
CA ARG A 130 -15.65 -9.01 8.41
C ARG A 130 -16.88 -9.25 9.26
N GLY A 131 -16.72 -9.38 10.59
CA GLY A 131 -17.84 -9.49 11.54
C GLY A 131 -18.79 -8.29 11.48
N ALA A 132 -18.25 -7.10 11.17
CA ALA A 132 -19.01 -5.86 10.93
C ALA A 132 -19.55 -5.72 9.49
N GLY A 133 -19.41 -6.74 8.64
CA GLY A 133 -19.88 -6.71 7.24
C GLY A 133 -19.10 -5.77 6.33
N ALA A 134 -17.85 -5.42 6.67
CA ALA A 134 -16.99 -4.63 5.79
C ALA A 134 -16.47 -5.46 4.62
N THR A 135 -16.25 -4.80 3.48
CA THR A 135 -15.43 -5.34 2.40
C THR A 135 -13.96 -5.00 2.67
N LEU A 136 -13.05 -5.95 2.46
CA LEU A 136 -11.62 -5.76 2.64
C LEU A 136 -10.89 -6.01 1.33
N SER A 137 -10.05 -5.06 0.94
CA SER A 137 -9.26 -5.17 -0.28
C SER A 137 -7.85 -4.63 -0.10
N ILE A 138 -6.94 -5.07 -0.96
CA ILE A 138 -5.56 -4.60 -1.00
C ILE A 138 -5.31 -3.80 -2.27
N LEU A 139 -4.59 -2.69 -2.13
CA LEU A 139 -4.10 -1.87 -3.23
C LEU A 139 -2.62 -1.56 -3.04
N SER A 140 -1.76 -2.27 -3.76
CA SER A 140 -0.31 -2.29 -3.49
C SER A 140 0.55 -2.13 -4.74
N VAL A 141 1.63 -1.34 -4.64
CA VAL A 141 2.65 -1.23 -5.71
C VAL A 141 3.53 -2.48 -5.85
N ASN A 142 3.37 -3.47 -4.97
CA ASN A 142 4.07 -4.75 -5.05
C ASN A 142 3.88 -5.41 -6.42
N TRP A 143 4.83 -6.25 -6.83
CA TRP A 143 4.92 -6.79 -8.18
C TRP A 143 4.10 -8.06 -8.44
N SER A 144 3.41 -8.62 -7.43
CA SER A 144 2.57 -9.79 -7.65
C SER A 144 1.43 -9.95 -6.65
N ALA A 145 0.19 -10.03 -7.13
CA ALA A 145 -0.94 -10.36 -6.28
C ALA A 145 -0.87 -11.82 -5.81
N ALA A 146 -0.28 -12.71 -6.62
CA ALA A 146 -0.07 -14.11 -6.22
C ALA A 146 0.87 -14.21 -5.02
N PHE A 147 1.97 -13.45 -5.01
CA PHE A 147 2.88 -13.36 -3.86
C PHE A 147 2.17 -12.81 -2.62
N ILE A 148 1.42 -11.71 -2.74
CA ILE A 148 0.62 -11.14 -1.64
C ILE A 148 -0.34 -12.21 -1.08
N LYS A 149 -1.10 -12.90 -1.94
CA LYS A 149 -2.02 -13.97 -1.54
C LYS A 149 -1.29 -15.12 -0.82
N GLY A 150 -0.08 -15.46 -1.27
CA GLY A 150 0.79 -16.43 -0.61
C GLY A 150 1.13 -16.01 0.82
N VAL A 151 1.57 -14.77 1.02
CA VAL A 151 1.83 -14.19 2.35
C VAL A 151 0.58 -14.24 3.23
N LEU A 152 -0.55 -13.73 2.74
CA LEU A 152 -1.81 -13.68 3.49
C LEU A 152 -2.30 -15.06 3.94
N SER A 153 -2.05 -16.10 3.13
CA SER A 153 -2.40 -17.48 3.49
C SER A 153 -1.66 -18.00 4.73
N GLN A 154 -0.58 -17.34 5.13
CA GLN A 154 0.21 -17.67 6.33
C GLN A 154 -0.09 -16.72 7.51
N CYS A 155 -0.96 -15.72 7.32
CA CYS A 155 -1.30 -14.74 8.36
C CYS A 155 -2.44 -15.20 9.29
N GLY A 156 -3.04 -16.37 9.04
CA GLY A 156 -4.08 -16.99 9.85
C GLY A 156 -5.23 -17.56 9.02
N ASP A 157 -5.84 -18.66 9.49
CA ASP A 157 -6.83 -19.46 8.75
C ASP A 157 -8.11 -18.68 8.34
N HIS A 158 -8.34 -17.52 8.95
CA HIS A 158 -9.53 -16.70 8.73
C HIS A 158 -9.23 -15.35 8.06
N VAL A 159 -7.99 -15.12 7.62
CA VAL A 159 -7.63 -13.92 6.87
C VAL A 159 -8.18 -14.01 5.45
N VAL A 160 -9.36 -13.42 5.25
CA VAL A 160 -10.03 -13.38 3.94
C VAL A 160 -10.08 -11.95 3.44
N ILE A 161 -9.36 -11.68 2.34
CA ILE A 161 -9.36 -10.42 1.60
C ILE A 161 -10.17 -10.64 0.31
N ASP A 162 -11.14 -9.76 0.04
CA ASP A 162 -12.09 -9.93 -1.05
C ASP A 162 -11.45 -9.63 -2.42
N ASP A 163 -10.48 -8.72 -2.46
CA ASP A 163 -9.76 -8.39 -3.69
C ASP A 163 -8.33 -7.90 -3.44
N VAL A 164 -7.41 -8.21 -4.35
CA VAL A 164 -6.00 -7.79 -4.32
C VAL A 164 -5.65 -7.18 -5.66
N VAL A 165 -5.43 -5.86 -5.66
CA VAL A 165 -4.97 -5.11 -6.82
C VAL A 165 -3.52 -4.72 -6.61
N SER A 166 -2.65 -5.20 -7.49
CA SER A 166 -1.23 -4.85 -7.50
C SER A 166 -0.65 -4.82 -8.90
N ASN A 167 0.66 -4.57 -9.01
CA ASN A 167 1.36 -4.92 -10.23
C ASN A 167 1.44 -6.45 -10.36
N GLU A 168 1.79 -6.89 -11.56
CA GLU A 168 1.97 -8.30 -11.89
C GLU A 168 3.27 -8.51 -12.67
N ILE A 169 3.92 -9.63 -12.35
CA ILE A 169 5.01 -10.18 -13.15
C ILE A 169 4.38 -10.89 -14.34
N THR A 170 4.65 -10.40 -15.55
CA THR A 170 4.19 -11.00 -16.79
C THR A 170 4.94 -12.29 -17.10
N THR A 171 4.42 -13.10 -18.02
CA THR A 171 5.06 -14.36 -18.44
C THR A 171 6.46 -14.18 -19.02
N ASP A 172 6.74 -13.02 -19.64
CA ASP A 172 8.07 -12.63 -20.13
C ASP A 172 8.96 -11.98 -19.05
N GLY A 173 8.51 -11.97 -17.79
CA GLY A 173 9.28 -11.52 -16.63
C GLY A 173 9.36 -10.00 -16.44
N LYS A 174 8.47 -9.24 -17.09
CA LYS A 174 8.36 -7.78 -16.90
C LYS A 174 7.37 -7.47 -15.78
N ILE A 175 7.47 -6.27 -15.22
CA ILE A 175 6.47 -5.77 -14.28
C ILE A 175 5.46 -4.96 -15.09
N GLY A 176 4.18 -5.30 -14.97
CA GLY A 176 3.05 -4.63 -15.62
C GLY A 176 1.90 -4.40 -14.63
N CYS A 177 0.82 -3.78 -15.08
CA CYS A 177 -0.44 -3.71 -14.36
C CYS A 177 -1.50 -4.56 -15.07
N LEU A 178 -2.21 -5.41 -14.31
CA LEU A 178 -3.43 -6.07 -14.76
C LEU A 178 -4.61 -5.49 -13.96
N GLY A 179 -5.17 -4.39 -14.47
CA GLY A 179 -6.37 -3.74 -13.94
C GLY A 179 -6.99 -2.86 -15.01
N GLY A 180 -8.27 -3.08 -15.33
CA GLY A 180 -8.93 -2.52 -16.51
C GLY A 180 -8.95 -0.99 -16.56
N GLY A 181 -8.23 -0.43 -17.54
CA GLY A 181 -8.18 0.99 -17.90
C GLY A 181 -7.29 1.19 -19.13
N ASP A 182 -7.36 2.38 -19.75
CA ASP A 182 -6.72 2.72 -21.03
C ASP A 182 -5.17 2.65 -21.07
N GLU A 183 -4.52 2.39 -19.93
CA GLU A 183 -3.06 2.24 -19.77
C GLU A 183 -2.65 0.77 -19.52
N ALA A 184 -3.32 -0.19 -20.16
CA ALA A 184 -3.00 -1.61 -20.07
C ALA A 184 -1.49 -1.86 -20.27
N GLY A 185 -0.80 -2.30 -19.20
CA GLY A 185 0.64 -2.56 -19.21
C GLY A 185 1.53 -1.54 -18.48
N THR A 186 1.03 -0.37 -18.05
CA THR A 186 1.81 0.57 -17.22
C THR A 186 1.74 0.19 -15.75
N PRO A 187 2.87 -0.09 -15.07
CA PRO A 187 2.87 -0.44 -13.65
C PRO A 187 2.38 0.71 -12.75
N MET A 188 1.62 0.37 -11.72
CA MET A 188 1.27 1.24 -10.60
C MET A 188 2.53 1.50 -9.75
N MET A 189 3.03 2.74 -9.81
CA MET A 189 4.30 3.12 -9.13
C MET A 189 4.15 4.30 -8.18
N THR A 190 3.05 5.07 -8.28
CA THR A 190 2.92 6.37 -7.61
C THR A 190 1.58 6.49 -6.92
N SER A 191 1.45 7.49 -6.04
CA SER A 191 0.20 7.80 -5.36
C SER A 191 -0.94 8.14 -6.32
N LEU A 192 -0.64 8.75 -7.46
CA LEU A 192 -1.64 9.01 -8.49
C LEU A 192 -2.15 7.72 -9.14
N HIS A 193 -1.27 6.74 -9.38
CA HIS A 193 -1.69 5.44 -9.90
C HIS A 193 -2.61 4.72 -8.90
N LYS A 194 -2.26 4.71 -7.61
CA LYS A 194 -3.14 4.15 -6.57
C LYS A 194 -4.48 4.90 -6.50
N LEU A 195 -4.48 6.24 -6.55
CA LEU A 195 -5.73 7.01 -6.53
C LEU A 195 -6.65 6.66 -7.72
N LYS A 196 -6.10 6.59 -8.94
CA LYS A 196 -6.86 6.17 -10.13
C LYS A 196 -7.47 4.78 -9.93
N ALA A 197 -6.70 3.82 -9.41
CA ALA A 197 -7.17 2.47 -9.14
C ALA A 197 -8.27 2.46 -8.05
N LEU A 198 -8.11 3.21 -6.96
CA LEU A 198 -9.11 3.36 -5.91
C LEU A 198 -10.44 3.90 -6.47
N GLN A 199 -10.37 4.97 -7.29
CA GLN A 199 -11.55 5.58 -7.90
C GLN A 199 -12.26 4.65 -8.89
N ALA A 200 -11.52 3.89 -9.70
CA ALA A 200 -12.10 2.92 -10.63
C ALA A 200 -12.89 1.83 -9.90
N ARG A 201 -12.43 1.38 -8.73
CA ARG A 201 -13.13 0.40 -7.88
C ARG A 201 -14.45 0.94 -7.35
N SER A 202 -14.44 2.19 -6.87
CA SER A 202 -15.65 2.86 -6.37
C SER A 202 -16.68 3.02 -7.49
N ALA A 203 -16.25 3.38 -8.70
CA ALA A 203 -17.13 3.50 -9.87
C ALA A 203 -17.75 2.15 -10.28
N ALA A 204 -16.96 1.08 -10.32
CA ALA A 204 -17.44 -0.27 -10.66
C ALA A 204 -18.44 -0.83 -9.64
N SER A 205 -18.34 -0.42 -8.38
CA SER A 205 -19.22 -0.87 -7.29
C SER A 205 -20.55 -0.10 -7.22
N SER A 206 -20.68 1.01 -7.95
CA SER A 206 -21.82 1.96 -7.86
C SER A 206 -23.02 1.60 -8.76
N GLY A 207 -23.20 0.32 -9.13
CA GLY A 207 -24.37 -0.13 -9.89
C GLY A 207 -25.70 0.25 -9.23
N GLU A 208 -26.73 0.49 -10.05
CA GLU A 208 -28.01 1.19 -9.79
C GLU A 208 -28.86 0.76 -8.56
N ASN A 209 -28.43 -0.23 -7.76
CA ASN A 209 -29.20 -0.81 -6.64
C ASN A 209 -28.55 -0.65 -5.24
N GLN A 210 -27.47 0.13 -5.06
CA GLN A 210 -26.94 0.39 -3.70
C GLN A 210 -27.60 1.62 -3.04
N ALA A 211 -28.36 1.36 -1.97
CA ALA A 211 -29.19 2.37 -1.30
C ALA A 211 -28.41 3.45 -0.50
N LYS A 212 -27.11 3.29 -0.24
CA LYS A 212 -26.21 4.34 0.30
C LYS A 212 -24.74 4.06 -0.10
N PRO A 213 -23.92 5.10 -0.35
CA PRO A 213 -22.48 4.91 -0.56
C PRO A 213 -21.81 4.36 0.72
N LYS A 214 -20.93 3.38 0.57
CA LYS A 214 -20.14 2.83 1.69
C LYS A 214 -19.07 3.85 2.11
N THR A 215 -18.85 4.00 3.41
CA THR A 215 -17.70 4.75 3.95
C THR A 215 -16.39 4.06 3.56
N THR A 216 -15.51 4.78 2.87
CA THR A 216 -14.20 4.29 2.44
C THR A 216 -13.13 4.59 3.49
N ILE A 217 -12.42 3.54 3.90
CA ILE A 217 -11.31 3.60 4.85
C ILE A 217 -10.05 3.16 4.12
N TYR A 218 -9.01 3.99 4.12
CA TYR A 218 -7.73 3.67 3.49
C TYR A 218 -6.61 3.59 4.51
N PHE A 219 -5.80 2.53 4.44
CA PHE A 219 -4.58 2.37 5.23
C PHE A 219 -3.35 2.42 4.34
N GLY A 220 -2.34 3.17 4.75
CA GLY A 220 -1.07 3.28 4.04
C GLY A 220 0.06 3.75 4.96
N ASP A 221 1.31 3.50 4.57
CA ASP A 221 2.49 3.82 5.37
C ASP A 221 3.39 4.88 4.70
N SER A 222 3.24 5.06 3.39
CA SER A 222 4.22 5.75 2.56
C SER A 222 3.61 6.85 1.69
N THR A 223 4.47 7.65 1.06
CA THR A 223 4.03 8.69 0.12
C THR A 223 3.32 8.13 -1.11
N THR A 224 3.46 6.82 -1.40
CA THR A 224 2.66 6.17 -2.46
C THR A 224 1.18 6.04 -2.09
N ASP A 225 0.82 6.28 -0.83
CA ASP A 225 -0.56 6.22 -0.33
C ASP A 225 -1.19 7.59 -0.13
N LEU A 226 -0.40 8.68 -0.22
CA LEU A 226 -0.81 10.04 0.14
C LEU A 226 -2.16 10.43 -0.49
N GLU A 227 -2.29 10.28 -1.82
CA GLU A 227 -3.52 10.67 -2.53
C GLU A 227 -4.73 9.82 -2.11
N CYS A 228 -4.53 8.53 -1.83
CA CYS A 228 -5.60 7.64 -1.38
C CYS A 228 -6.07 7.99 0.04
N LEU A 229 -5.11 8.24 0.94
CA LEU A 229 -5.38 8.67 2.32
C LEU A 229 -6.17 9.99 2.35
N LEU A 230 -5.83 10.95 1.48
CA LEU A 230 -6.52 12.23 1.38
C LEU A 230 -7.88 12.14 0.68
N ALA A 231 -8.10 11.12 -0.15
CA ALA A 231 -9.36 10.90 -0.87
C ALA A 231 -10.40 10.13 -0.06
N ALA A 232 -9.97 9.22 0.83
CA ALA A 232 -10.84 8.41 1.66
C ALA A 232 -11.64 9.23 2.70
N ASP A 233 -12.75 8.67 3.20
CA ASP A 233 -13.50 9.28 4.30
C ASP A 233 -12.71 9.22 5.62
N ILE A 234 -11.97 8.12 5.80
CA ILE A 234 -11.04 7.89 6.90
C ILE A 234 -9.71 7.41 6.31
N GLY A 235 -8.65 8.21 6.46
CA GLY A 235 -7.28 7.81 6.14
C GLY A 235 -6.52 7.46 7.41
N ILE A 236 -5.96 6.25 7.47
CA ILE A 236 -5.18 5.77 8.60
C ILE A 236 -3.73 5.55 8.15
N VAL A 237 -2.82 6.32 8.72
CA VAL A 237 -1.38 6.16 8.50
C VAL A 237 -0.84 5.07 9.41
N MET A 238 -0.23 4.04 8.83
CA MET A 238 0.51 3.04 9.56
C MET A 238 1.96 3.50 9.74
N ALA A 239 2.40 3.75 10.97
CA ALA A 239 3.73 4.28 11.25
C ALA A 239 4.31 3.72 12.53
N ASN A 240 5.58 3.32 12.52
CA ASN A 240 6.23 2.79 13.72
C ASN A 240 6.44 3.87 14.80
N ASP A 241 6.57 5.13 14.39
CA ASP A 241 6.69 6.29 15.26
C ASP A 241 6.26 7.58 14.54
N GLU A 242 6.17 8.67 15.29
CA GLU A 242 5.72 9.99 14.84
C GLU A 242 6.64 10.66 13.79
N ASN A 243 7.87 10.16 13.61
CA ASN A 243 8.85 10.71 12.68
C ASN A 243 8.83 10.03 11.31
N SER A 244 7.83 9.19 11.02
CA SER A 244 7.68 8.57 9.70
C SER A 244 7.65 9.63 8.59
N LEU A 245 8.19 9.30 7.42
CA LEU A 245 8.28 10.23 6.29
C LEU A 245 6.90 10.73 5.85
N LEU A 246 5.89 9.86 5.85
CA LEU A 246 4.53 10.23 5.50
C LEU A 246 3.90 11.18 6.53
N LEU A 247 4.10 10.95 7.83
CA LEU A 247 3.59 11.86 8.88
C LEU A 247 4.25 13.24 8.79
N ARG A 248 5.56 13.28 8.56
CA ARG A 248 6.29 14.54 8.32
C ARG A 248 5.80 15.27 7.08
N ALA A 249 5.52 14.54 6.00
CA ALA A 249 4.94 15.11 4.79
C ALA A 249 3.54 15.68 5.07
N LEU A 250 2.65 14.92 5.70
CA LEU A 250 1.30 15.37 6.06
C LEU A 250 1.33 16.63 6.93
N SER A 251 2.18 16.65 7.96
CA SER A 251 2.35 17.82 8.83
C SER A 251 2.86 19.04 8.07
N ARG A 252 3.90 18.88 7.22
CA ARG A 252 4.42 19.95 6.35
C ARG A 252 3.34 20.51 5.42
N LEU A 253 2.44 19.67 4.94
CA LEU A 253 1.33 20.04 4.07
C LEU A 253 0.12 20.62 4.83
N GLY A 254 0.20 20.73 6.15
CA GLY A 254 -0.83 21.33 7.00
C GLY A 254 -1.98 20.38 7.37
N PHE A 255 -1.80 19.07 7.20
CA PHE A 255 -2.78 18.07 7.64
C PHE A 255 -2.58 17.69 9.10
N ASP A 256 -3.63 17.83 9.91
CA ASP A 256 -3.66 17.30 11.27
C ASP A 256 -3.86 15.77 11.22
N THR A 257 -2.88 15.04 11.70
CA THR A 257 -2.88 13.57 11.75
C THR A 257 -2.55 13.13 13.17
N PRO A 258 -3.51 13.20 14.11
CA PRO A 258 -3.30 12.78 15.49
C PRO A 258 -3.16 11.26 15.62
N HIS A 259 -2.55 10.79 16.71
CA HIS A 259 -2.52 9.38 17.05
C HIS A 259 -3.96 8.90 17.35
N ALA A 260 -4.38 7.75 16.85
CA ALA A 260 -5.77 7.30 16.96
C ALA A 260 -6.25 7.17 18.41
N LEU A 261 -5.41 6.63 19.30
CA LEU A 261 -5.69 6.55 20.75
C LEU A 261 -5.94 7.91 21.41
N ASP A 262 -5.34 9.00 20.92
CA ASP A 262 -5.59 10.35 21.44
C ASP A 262 -6.91 10.94 20.92
N VAL A 263 -7.31 10.56 19.70
CA VAL A 263 -8.61 10.94 19.13
C VAL A 263 -9.75 10.36 19.96
N SER A 264 -9.63 9.11 20.40
CA SER A 264 -10.62 8.43 21.24
C SER A 264 -10.83 9.16 22.57
N ARG A 265 -9.74 9.56 23.23
CA ARG A 265 -9.78 10.33 24.48
C ARG A 265 -10.45 11.71 24.32
N ARG A 266 -10.26 12.35 23.16
CA ARG A 266 -10.90 13.64 22.85
C ARG A 266 -12.39 13.49 22.50
N ARG A 267 -12.80 12.35 21.91
CA ARG A 267 -14.21 12.03 21.62
C ARG A 267 -15.06 11.92 22.89
N GLU A 268 -14.50 11.42 23.99
CA GLU A 268 -15.20 11.36 25.29
C GLU A 268 -15.46 12.75 25.90
N GLN A 269 -14.85 13.83 25.37
CA GLN A 269 -14.86 15.16 25.97
C GLN A 269 -15.49 16.26 25.09
N MET A 270 -16.00 15.94 23.89
CA MET A 270 -16.52 16.93 22.92
C MET A 270 -18.01 16.67 22.56
N PRO A 271 -18.86 17.71 22.44
CA PRO A 271 -20.23 17.56 21.94
C PRO A 271 -20.28 17.10 20.48
N THR A 272 -21.27 16.25 20.16
CA THR A 272 -21.53 15.56 18.88
C THR A 272 -21.99 16.47 17.74
N THR A 273 -21.28 17.56 17.48
CA THR A 273 -21.55 18.44 16.33
C THR A 273 -20.25 18.93 15.71
N MET A 274 -19.56 18.06 14.98
CA MET A 274 -18.69 18.50 13.89
C MET A 274 -18.93 17.61 12.68
N GLY A 275 -19.38 18.26 11.60
CA GLY A 275 -19.74 17.61 10.34
C GLY A 275 -18.59 16.86 9.67
N THR A 276 -18.95 16.23 8.56
CA THR A 276 -18.17 15.38 7.65
C THR A 276 -16.86 16.00 7.16
N ARG A 277 -15.85 16.13 8.03
CA ARG A 277 -14.45 16.29 7.60
C ARG A 277 -13.85 14.91 7.40
N ARG A 278 -13.18 14.70 6.26
CA ARG A 278 -12.27 13.56 6.06
C ARG A 278 -11.32 13.49 7.25
N ARG A 279 -11.22 12.32 7.87
CA ARG A 279 -10.46 12.13 9.10
C ARG A 279 -9.12 11.48 8.76
N LEU A 280 -8.03 12.11 9.18
CA LEU A 280 -6.71 11.50 9.19
C LEU A 280 -6.33 11.15 10.62
N ALA A 281 -5.70 10.01 10.79
CA ALA A 281 -5.07 9.61 12.05
C ALA A 281 -3.93 8.65 11.75
N TRP A 282 -3.11 8.36 12.76
CA TRP A 282 -2.08 7.34 12.65
C TRP A 282 -2.10 6.36 13.81
N VAL A 283 -1.55 5.18 13.55
CA VAL A 283 -1.45 4.04 14.46
C VAL A 283 -0.14 3.31 14.22
N THR A 284 0.34 2.57 15.21
CA THR A 284 1.54 1.73 15.07
C THR A 284 1.23 0.32 14.57
N ASN A 285 0.01 -0.17 14.81
CA ASN A 285 -0.40 -1.52 14.47
C ASN A 285 -1.94 -1.67 14.46
N PHE A 286 -2.42 -2.83 14.03
CA PHE A 286 -3.86 -3.10 13.93
C PHE A 286 -4.52 -3.34 15.30
N THR A 287 -3.76 -3.71 16.33
CA THR A 287 -4.28 -3.78 17.71
C THR A 287 -4.73 -2.41 18.17
N GLU A 288 -3.93 -1.36 17.95
CA GLU A 288 -4.32 0.02 18.28
C GLU A 288 -5.52 0.52 17.47
N VAL A 289 -5.68 0.07 16.22
CA VAL A 289 -6.87 0.40 15.43
C VAL A 289 -8.13 -0.10 16.14
N LEU A 290 -8.12 -1.35 16.60
CA LEU A 290 -9.23 -1.95 17.31
C LEU A 290 -9.48 -1.28 18.67
N GLU A 291 -8.42 -1.01 19.43
CA GLU A 291 -8.52 -0.38 20.76
C GLU A 291 -9.01 1.07 20.70
N SER A 292 -8.68 1.79 19.62
CA SER A 292 -9.06 3.20 19.50
C SER A 292 -10.54 3.42 19.18
N GLY A 293 -11.26 2.43 18.62
CA GLY A 293 -12.63 2.67 18.11
C GLY A 293 -12.70 3.76 17.03
N ILE A 294 -11.59 4.07 16.36
CA ILE A 294 -11.54 5.15 15.36
C ILE A 294 -12.46 4.87 14.15
N LEU A 295 -12.69 3.58 13.90
CA LEU A 295 -13.56 3.08 12.83
C LEU A 295 -15.02 2.96 13.24
N ASP A 296 -15.36 3.15 14.53
CA ASP A 296 -16.74 3.08 14.97
C ASP A 296 -17.55 4.20 14.31
N PRO A 297 -18.75 3.87 13.77
CA PRO A 297 -19.62 4.87 13.20
C PRO A 297 -19.93 5.91 14.29
N THR A 298 -19.72 7.19 13.97
CA THR A 298 -20.29 8.25 14.79
C THR A 298 -21.79 8.02 14.80
N GLU A 299 -22.42 7.90 15.98
CA GLU A 299 -23.87 8.02 16.08
C GLU A 299 -24.27 9.37 15.48
N THR A 300 -24.68 9.36 14.21
CA THR A 300 -25.48 10.43 13.67
C THR A 300 -26.82 10.25 14.33
N SER A 301 -27.05 11.01 15.40
CA SER A 301 -28.39 11.33 15.87
C SER A 301 -29.16 11.89 14.68
N ASP A 302 -29.87 11.03 13.97
CA ASP A 302 -30.96 11.44 13.09
C ASP A 302 -32.02 12.10 13.97
N ALA A 303 -32.13 13.42 13.84
CA ALA A 303 -33.29 14.22 14.22
C ALA A 303 -33.56 15.22 13.09
#